data_AF-A0A524CXJ7-F1
#
_entry.id   AF-A0A524CXJ7-F1
#
_cell.length_a   1.000
_cell.length_b   1.000
_cell.length_c   1.000
_cell.angle_alpha   90.00
_cell.angle_beta   90.00
_cell.angle_gamma   90.00
#
_symmetry.space_group_name_H-M   'P 1'
#
loop_
_entity.id
_entity.type
_entity.pdbx_description
1 polymer ?
#
loop_
_entity_poly.entity_id
_entity_poly.type
_entity_poly.pdbx_seq_one_letter_code
_entity_poly.pdbx_strand_id
1 'polypeptide(L)'
;MNLFSIPQKDPTEFLLYIWKIIDLPQISEKSLIYHISFDLLLISPKKAYQLIQKSIDNKLLKKNSNNSLSLSETLEKKLLNWQQRRKQKIQKFERDLTQQKSNLRDFKTNIKSDFNVLLKAFLDKGTLNRAVAVSDESFNIIRLEQEYGLIEAEVEGSKEDSYKIKINSKKKILTHNCHDFIERRSIDKKFCKHLVKLFLLLKENNENFTLELLNNIASSINEWEFTS
;
A
#
# COMPACT_ATOMS: atom_id res chain seq x y z
N MET A 1 -18.31 -5.35 -0.46
CA MET A 1 -18.30 -4.07 -1.20
C MET A 1 -18.79 -3.01 -0.21
N ASN A 2 -17.89 -2.25 0.43
CA ASN A 2 -18.32 -1.16 1.29
C ASN A 2 -18.93 -0.08 0.38
N LEU A 3 -20.25 0.05 0.43
CA LEU A 3 -20.95 1.21 -0.12
C LEU A 3 -20.28 2.46 0.43
N PHE A 4 -20.01 3.45 -0.43
CA PHE A 4 -19.53 4.77 -0.01
C PHE A 4 -20.52 5.34 1.02
N SER A 5 -20.18 5.25 2.30
CA SER A 5 -21.03 5.76 3.37
C SER A 5 -20.81 7.26 3.51
N ILE A 6 -21.77 8.04 3.03
CA ILE A 6 -21.78 9.49 3.27
C ILE A 6 -22.03 9.70 4.77
N PRO A 7 -21.21 10.51 5.49
CA PRO A 7 -21.28 10.64 6.93
C PRO A 7 -22.44 11.54 7.39
N GLN A 8 -23.68 11.28 6.94
CA GLN A 8 -24.84 12.15 7.16
C GLN A 8 -25.24 12.31 8.64
N LYS A 9 -24.73 11.46 9.54
CA LYS A 9 -25.05 11.48 10.98
C LYS A 9 -24.24 12.51 11.77
N ASP A 10 -23.05 12.86 11.30
CA ASP A 10 -22.19 13.88 11.92
C ASP A 10 -22.20 15.14 11.04
N PRO A 11 -22.84 16.24 11.48
CA PRO A 11 -22.90 17.48 10.70
C PRO A 11 -21.53 18.04 10.32
N THR A 12 -20.50 17.83 11.16
CA THR A 12 -19.14 18.32 10.91
C THR A 12 -18.47 17.53 9.80
N GLU A 13 -18.48 16.20 9.91
CA GLU A 13 -17.93 15.32 8.87
C GLU A 13 -18.72 15.43 7.56
N PHE A 14 -20.04 15.62 7.63
CA PHE A 14 -20.88 15.83 6.45
C PHE A 14 -20.56 17.14 5.73
N LEU A 15 -20.38 18.23 6.48
CA LEU A 15 -20.01 19.53 5.92
C LEU A 15 -18.61 19.48 5.26
N LEU A 16 -17.64 18.84 5.91
CA LEU A 16 -16.29 18.63 5.35
C LEU A 16 -16.34 17.77 4.08
N TYR A 17 -17.20 16.75 4.04
CA TYR A 17 -17.40 15.93 2.86
C TYR A 17 -17.95 16.74 1.68
N ILE A 18 -18.96 17.59 1.93
CA ILE A 18 -19.50 18.51 0.91
C ILE A 18 -18.41 19.46 0.41
N TRP A 19 -17.67 20.10 1.33
CA TRP A 19 -16.63 21.08 0.95
C TRP A 19 -15.48 20.46 0.19
N LYS A 20 -15.14 19.20 0.45
CA LYS A 20 -14.16 18.47 -0.36
C LYS A 20 -14.59 18.31 -1.80
N ILE A 21 -15.88 18.16 -2.07
CA ILE A 21 -16.37 17.97 -3.44
C ILE A 21 -16.48 19.31 -4.16
N ILE A 22 -16.97 20.34 -3.46
CA ILE A 22 -17.10 21.68 -4.02
C ILE A 22 -15.72 22.32 -4.26
N ASP A 23 -14.79 22.13 -3.32
CA ASP A 23 -13.40 22.62 -3.37
C ASP A 23 -13.27 24.13 -3.66
N LEU A 24 -14.19 24.93 -3.12
CA LEU A 24 -14.18 26.39 -3.22
C LEU A 24 -13.88 27.01 -1.84
N PRO A 25 -13.06 28.07 -1.77
CA PRO A 25 -12.76 28.76 -0.51
C PRO A 25 -13.99 29.47 0.07
N GLN A 26 -14.87 29.96 -0.81
CA GLN A 26 -16.11 30.64 -0.47
C GLN A 26 -17.20 30.30 -1.46
N ILE A 27 -18.45 30.26 -0.99
CA ILE A 27 -19.60 30.00 -1.83
C ILE A 27 -20.85 30.72 -1.33
N SER A 28 -21.71 31.19 -2.23
CA SER A 28 -23.00 31.76 -1.82
C SER A 28 -23.91 30.69 -1.20
N GLU A 29 -24.78 31.07 -0.27
CA GLU A 29 -25.76 30.13 0.32
C GLU A 29 -26.63 29.45 -0.74
N LYS A 30 -27.11 30.22 -1.74
CA LYS A 30 -27.94 29.70 -2.84
C LYS A 30 -27.19 28.65 -3.66
N SER A 31 -25.93 28.95 -4.01
CA SER A 31 -25.08 28.02 -4.75
C SER A 31 -24.79 26.76 -3.92
N LEU A 32 -24.53 26.91 -2.63
CA LEU A 32 -24.27 25.77 -1.74
C LEU A 32 -25.49 24.85 -1.62
N ILE A 33 -26.69 25.40 -1.46
CA ILE A 33 -27.95 24.63 -1.47
C ILE A 33 -28.09 23.90 -2.80
N TYR A 34 -27.82 24.61 -3.91
CA TYR A 34 -27.92 24.05 -5.25
C TYR A 34 -26.98 22.86 -5.42
N HIS A 35 -25.69 23.00 -5.10
CA HIS A 35 -24.72 21.91 -5.19
C HIS A 35 -25.12 20.72 -4.30
N ILE A 36 -25.47 20.96 -3.03
CA ILE A 36 -25.85 19.87 -2.10
C ILE A 36 -27.06 19.08 -2.61
N SER A 37 -28.04 19.78 -3.18
CA SER A 37 -29.36 19.20 -3.45
C SER A 37 -29.52 18.69 -4.87
N PHE A 38 -28.91 19.35 -5.85
CA PHE A 38 -29.12 19.06 -7.27
C PHE A 38 -27.88 18.46 -7.93
N ASP A 39 -26.68 18.98 -7.64
CA ASP A 39 -25.47 18.41 -8.25
C ASP A 39 -25.02 17.14 -7.53
N LEU A 40 -25.03 17.15 -6.19
CA LEU A 40 -24.56 16.05 -5.35
C LEU A 40 -25.69 15.12 -4.90
N LEU A 41 -26.95 15.54 -5.07
CA LEU A 41 -28.15 14.77 -4.73
C LEU A 41 -28.12 14.20 -3.29
N LEU A 42 -27.51 14.93 -2.34
CA LEU A 42 -27.28 14.40 -0.98
C LEU A 42 -28.53 14.50 -0.12
N ILE A 43 -29.21 15.66 -0.15
CA ILE A 43 -30.42 15.97 0.63
C ILE A 43 -31.27 17.01 -0.10
N SER A 44 -32.57 17.06 0.20
CA SER A 44 -33.49 18.06 -0.40
C SER A 44 -33.08 19.52 -0.08
N PRO A 45 -33.46 20.52 -0.90
CA PRO A 45 -33.15 21.93 -0.67
C PRO A 45 -33.55 22.46 0.71
N LYS A 46 -34.72 22.06 1.21
CA LYS A 46 -35.19 22.43 2.56
C LYS A 46 -34.25 21.92 3.65
N LYS A 47 -33.81 20.66 3.56
CA LYS A 47 -32.85 20.06 4.49
C LYS A 47 -31.46 20.68 4.35
N ALA A 48 -31.01 21.00 3.13
CA ALA A 48 -29.74 21.67 2.88
C ALA A 48 -29.72 23.06 3.53
N TYR A 49 -30.79 23.84 3.37
CA TYR A 49 -30.94 25.12 4.06
C TYR A 49 -30.86 24.96 5.59
N GLN A 50 -31.61 24.01 6.16
CA GLN A 50 -31.57 23.72 7.60
C GLN A 50 -30.17 23.31 8.09
N LEU A 51 -29.44 22.51 7.31
CA LEU A 51 -28.06 22.13 7.62
C LEU A 51 -27.16 23.38 7.65
N ILE A 52 -27.28 24.26 6.66
CA ILE A 52 -26.45 25.46 6.54
C ILE A 52 -26.70 26.40 7.72
N GLN A 53 -27.96 26.70 8.05
CA GLN A 53 -28.29 27.57 9.19
C GLN A 53 -27.74 26.98 10.51
N LYS A 54 -27.99 25.68 10.77
CA LYS A 54 -27.40 25.01 11.94
C LYS A 54 -25.88 25.05 11.96
N SER A 55 -25.23 24.98 10.81
CA SER A 55 -23.77 25.03 10.70
C SER A 55 -23.23 26.43 10.99
N ILE A 56 -23.97 27.47 10.62
CA ILE A 56 -23.66 28.86 11.00
C ILE A 56 -23.84 29.04 12.51
N ASP A 57 -24.97 28.61 13.07
CA ASP A 57 -25.27 28.70 14.50
C ASP A 57 -24.22 27.99 15.36
N ASN A 58 -23.77 26.82 14.91
CA ASN A 58 -22.73 26.03 15.56
C ASN A 58 -21.29 26.48 15.23
N LYS A 59 -21.11 27.61 14.54
CA LYS A 59 -19.81 28.18 14.16
C LYS A 59 -18.93 27.25 13.30
N LEU A 60 -19.55 26.34 12.57
CA LEU A 60 -18.90 25.48 11.57
C LEU A 60 -18.73 26.23 10.24
N LEU A 61 -19.68 27.11 9.91
CA LEU A 61 -19.61 28.03 8.78
C LEU A 61 -19.49 29.48 9.25
N LYS A 62 -18.73 30.27 8.50
CA LYS A 62 -18.61 31.71 8.66
C LYS A 62 -19.32 32.41 7.52
N LYS A 63 -20.11 33.44 7.86
CA LYS A 63 -20.66 34.38 6.88
C LYS A 63 -19.68 35.53 6.67
N ASN A 64 -19.26 35.73 5.44
CA ASN A 64 -18.31 36.77 5.05
C ASN A 64 -19.03 38.09 4.71
N SER A 65 -18.27 39.19 4.63
CA SER A 65 -18.80 40.54 4.36
C SER A 65 -19.54 40.66 3.03
N ASN A 66 -19.21 39.82 2.06
CA ASN A 66 -19.86 39.72 0.75
C ASN A 66 -21.07 38.77 0.72
N ASN A 67 -21.61 38.38 1.89
CA ASN A 67 -22.65 37.36 2.03
C ASN A 67 -22.28 35.96 1.52
N SER A 68 -21.00 35.67 1.29
CA SER A 68 -20.53 34.30 1.01
C SER A 68 -20.38 33.51 2.32
N LEU A 69 -20.34 32.19 2.18
CA LEU A 69 -20.08 31.23 3.24
C LEU A 69 -18.70 30.61 3.03
N SER A 70 -17.94 30.47 4.11
CA SER A 70 -16.71 29.68 4.15
C SER A 70 -16.74 28.75 5.36
N LEU A 71 -15.87 27.75 5.36
CA LEU A 71 -15.59 26.99 6.56
C LEU A 71 -15.04 27.90 7.66
N SER A 72 -15.25 27.51 8.92
CA SER A 72 -14.51 28.09 10.04
C SER A 72 -13.03 27.71 9.95
N GLU A 73 -12.16 28.51 10.55
CA GLU A 73 -10.70 28.30 10.54
C GLU A 73 -10.30 26.88 10.99
N THR A 74 -11.01 26.35 12.00
CA THR A 74 -10.77 24.99 12.50
C THR A 74 -11.09 23.92 11.45
N LEU A 75 -12.22 24.05 10.75
CA LEU A 75 -12.63 23.11 9.71
C LEU A 75 -11.79 23.25 8.45
N GLU A 76 -11.43 24.47 8.07
CA GLU A 76 -10.53 24.74 6.96
C GLU A 76 -9.16 24.09 7.20
N LYS A 77 -8.57 24.26 8.39
CA LYS A 77 -7.33 23.59 8.78
C LYS A 77 -7.47 22.06 8.74
N LYS A 78 -8.62 21.52 9.16
CA LYS A 78 -8.90 20.07 9.10
C LYS A 78 -8.98 19.57 7.64
N LEU A 79 -9.65 20.33 6.76
CA LEU A 79 -9.75 20.03 5.33
C LEU A 79 -8.37 20.05 4.66
N LEU A 80 -7.56 21.08 4.90
CA LEU A 80 -6.21 21.22 4.35
C LEU A 80 -5.30 20.07 4.78
N ASN A 81 -5.30 19.71 6.08
CA ASN A 81 -4.55 18.57 6.58
C ASN A 81 -4.99 17.26 5.90
N TRP A 82 -6.29 17.10 5.65
CA TRP A 82 -6.80 15.93 4.95
C TRP A 82 -6.36 15.88 3.49
N GLN A 83 -6.47 17.00 2.77
CA GLN A 83 -6.00 17.14 1.38
C GLN A 83 -4.50 16.85 1.28
N GLN A 84 -3.68 17.39 2.18
CA GLN A 84 -2.25 17.13 2.22
C GLN A 84 -1.93 15.65 2.44
N ARG A 85 -2.56 15.01 3.44
CA ARG A 85 -2.40 13.57 3.70
C ARG A 85 -2.81 12.74 2.49
N ARG A 86 -3.90 13.12 1.80
CA ARG A 86 -4.37 12.41 0.60
C ARG A 86 -3.40 12.59 -0.56
N LYS A 87 -2.88 13.81 -0.79
CA LYS A 87 -1.87 14.09 -1.81
C LYS A 87 -0.61 13.26 -1.60
N GLN A 88 -0.10 13.20 -0.37
CA GLN A 88 1.05 12.36 -0.02
C GLN A 88 0.79 10.87 -0.32
N LYS A 89 -0.41 10.37 0.00
CA LYS A 89 -0.80 8.97 -0.32
C LYS A 89 -0.86 8.72 -1.82
N ILE A 90 -1.41 9.65 -2.61
CA ILE A 90 -1.47 9.52 -4.07
C ILE A 90 -0.05 9.54 -4.66
N GLN A 91 0.79 10.49 -4.26
CA GLN A 91 2.18 10.58 -4.72
C GLN A 91 3.01 9.35 -4.33
N LYS A 92 2.76 8.75 -3.15
CA LYS A 92 3.38 7.46 -2.79
C LYS A 92 2.91 6.37 -3.73
N PHE A 93 1.59 6.22 -3.91
CA PHE A 93 1.02 5.20 -4.80
C PHE A 93 1.52 5.29 -6.25
N GLU A 94 1.63 6.50 -6.81
CA GLU A 94 2.17 6.71 -8.16
C GLU A 94 3.65 6.32 -8.29
N ARG A 95 4.46 6.67 -7.27
CA ARG A 95 5.87 6.25 -7.20
C ARG A 95 5.98 4.73 -7.12
N ASP A 96 5.22 4.10 -6.22
CA ASP A 96 5.22 2.65 -6.03
C ASP A 96 4.81 1.93 -7.34
N LEU A 97 3.77 2.41 -8.03
CA LEU A 97 3.35 1.86 -9.32
C LEU A 97 4.42 2.01 -10.41
N THR A 98 5.14 3.13 -10.43
CA THR A 98 6.21 3.37 -11.40
C THR A 98 7.38 2.43 -11.13
N GLN A 99 7.79 2.30 -9.87
CA GLN A 99 8.86 1.38 -9.45
C GLN A 99 8.51 -0.08 -9.78
N GLN A 100 7.27 -0.51 -9.47
CA GLN A 100 6.78 -1.84 -9.82
C GLN A 100 6.90 -2.14 -11.32
N LYS A 101 6.50 -1.18 -12.17
CA LYS A 101 6.59 -1.32 -13.63
C LYS A 101 8.04 -1.37 -14.11
N SER A 102 8.94 -0.57 -13.52
CA SER A 102 10.37 -0.61 -13.85
C SER A 102 10.96 -1.98 -13.50
N ASN A 103 10.79 -2.43 -12.26
CA ASN A 103 11.32 -3.71 -11.78
C ASN A 103 10.83 -4.89 -12.65
N LEU A 104 9.56 -4.89 -13.05
CA LEU A 104 9.03 -5.91 -13.98
C LEU A 104 9.63 -5.82 -15.37
N ARG A 105 9.87 -4.60 -15.88
CA ARG A 105 10.52 -4.39 -17.17
C ARG A 105 11.96 -4.89 -17.10
N ASP A 106 12.70 -4.54 -16.06
CA ASP A 106 14.11 -4.89 -15.87
C ASP A 106 14.29 -6.40 -15.71
N PHE A 107 13.37 -7.08 -15.02
CA PHE A 107 13.36 -8.55 -14.96
C PHE A 107 13.09 -9.16 -16.36
N LYS A 108 12.16 -8.59 -17.13
CA LYS A 108 11.81 -9.11 -18.47
C LYS A 108 12.90 -8.86 -19.51
N THR A 109 13.56 -7.71 -19.48
CA THR A 109 14.67 -7.38 -20.39
C THR A 109 15.88 -8.26 -20.10
N ASN A 110 16.15 -8.52 -18.82
CA ASN A 110 17.27 -9.35 -18.38
C ASN A 110 16.88 -10.80 -18.12
N ILE A 111 15.84 -11.33 -18.77
CA ILE A 111 15.30 -12.66 -18.44
C ILE A 111 16.31 -13.81 -18.61
N LYS A 112 17.37 -13.58 -19.38
CA LYS A 112 18.47 -14.52 -19.65
C LYS A 112 19.66 -14.36 -18.69
N SER A 113 19.64 -13.40 -17.76
CA SER A 113 20.69 -13.32 -16.74
C SER A 113 20.63 -14.55 -15.83
N ASP A 114 21.78 -15.00 -15.35
CA ASP A 114 21.88 -16.19 -14.48
C ASP A 114 20.92 -16.09 -13.29
N PHE A 115 20.82 -14.90 -12.68
CA PHE A 115 19.93 -14.64 -11.56
C PHE A 115 18.46 -14.83 -11.95
N ASN A 116 18.02 -14.21 -13.05
CA ASN A 116 16.61 -14.27 -13.45
C ASN A 116 16.22 -15.68 -13.90
N VAL A 117 17.15 -16.42 -14.53
CA VAL A 117 16.96 -17.82 -14.90
C VAL A 117 16.77 -18.68 -13.65
N LEU A 118 17.65 -18.55 -12.65
CA LEU A 118 17.55 -19.31 -11.40
C LEU A 118 16.32 -18.94 -10.60
N LEU A 119 16.05 -17.65 -10.43
CA LEU A 119 14.88 -17.19 -9.68
C LEU A 119 13.60 -17.72 -10.33
N LYS A 120 13.50 -17.70 -11.66
CA LYS A 120 12.34 -18.22 -12.41
C LYS A 120 12.06 -19.70 -12.15
N ALA A 121 13.07 -20.51 -11.81
CA ALA A 121 12.86 -21.90 -11.42
C ALA A 121 11.99 -22.04 -10.16
N PHE A 122 11.94 -21.01 -9.31
CA PHE A 122 11.14 -20.99 -8.08
C PHE A 122 9.80 -20.23 -8.21
N LEU A 123 9.49 -19.69 -9.39
CA LEU A 123 8.29 -18.87 -9.63
C LEU A 123 7.19 -19.64 -10.36
N ASP A 124 5.96 -19.16 -10.18
CA ASP A 124 4.88 -19.36 -11.15
C ASP A 124 4.56 -18.07 -11.91
N LYS A 125 3.71 -18.18 -12.94
CA LYS A 125 3.41 -17.11 -13.92
C LYS A 125 2.88 -15.81 -13.28
N GLY A 126 2.36 -15.85 -12.04
CA GLY A 126 1.81 -14.69 -11.33
C GLY A 126 2.62 -14.20 -10.12
N THR A 127 3.57 -14.98 -9.61
CA THR A 127 4.26 -14.63 -8.35
C THR A 127 5.18 -13.44 -8.49
N LEU A 128 5.88 -13.27 -9.62
CA LEU A 128 6.73 -12.10 -9.83
C LEU A 128 5.95 -10.79 -9.76
N ASN A 129 4.78 -10.72 -10.43
CA ASN A 129 3.93 -9.53 -10.40
C ASN A 129 3.46 -9.20 -8.98
N ARG A 130 3.18 -10.22 -8.16
CA ARG A 130 2.82 -10.04 -6.75
C ARG A 130 4.03 -9.63 -5.90
N ALA A 131 5.21 -10.12 -6.23
CA ALA A 131 6.45 -9.84 -5.50
C ALA A 131 6.91 -8.40 -5.69
N VAL A 132 6.92 -7.89 -6.91
CA VAL A 132 7.30 -6.48 -7.17
C VAL A 132 6.39 -5.48 -6.47
N ALA A 133 5.13 -5.86 -6.21
CA ALA A 133 4.15 -5.04 -5.52
C ALA A 133 4.34 -4.98 -4.01
N VAL A 134 5.19 -5.85 -3.45
CA VAL A 134 5.62 -5.75 -2.05
C VAL A 134 6.64 -4.62 -1.96
N SER A 135 6.42 -3.69 -1.04
CA SER A 135 7.27 -2.51 -0.85
C SER A 135 8.61 -2.90 -0.22
N ASP A 136 9.69 -2.22 -0.61
CA ASP A 136 11.03 -2.47 -0.07
C ASP A 136 11.07 -2.17 1.43
N GLU A 137 10.39 -1.10 1.85
CA GLU A 137 10.31 -0.65 3.24
C GLU A 137 9.55 -1.62 4.16
N SER A 138 8.79 -2.56 3.59
CA SER A 138 8.12 -3.60 4.38
C SER A 138 9.07 -4.69 4.87
N PHE A 139 10.32 -4.73 4.38
CA PHE A 139 11.33 -5.68 4.80
C PHE A 139 12.28 -5.10 5.84
N ASN A 140 12.53 -5.88 6.89
CA ASN A 140 13.57 -5.62 7.87
C ASN A 140 14.56 -6.79 7.87
N ILE A 141 15.78 -6.57 7.38
CA ILE A 141 16.84 -7.59 7.41
C ILE A 141 17.51 -7.54 8.80
N ILE A 142 17.18 -8.51 9.64
CA ILE A 142 17.68 -8.62 11.01
C ILE A 142 19.14 -9.12 11.01
N ARG A 143 19.43 -10.10 10.15
CA ARG A 143 20.74 -10.75 10.08
C ARG A 143 21.07 -11.13 8.64
N LEU A 144 22.26 -10.75 8.18
CA LEU A 144 22.82 -11.12 6.89
C LEU A 144 24.29 -11.52 7.04
N GLU A 145 24.52 -12.78 7.35
CA GLU A 145 25.85 -13.35 7.55
C GLU A 145 26.25 -14.22 6.36
N GLN A 146 26.81 -13.58 5.35
CA GLN A 146 27.11 -14.21 4.05
C GLN A 146 28.06 -15.41 4.19
N GLU A 147 29.13 -15.28 4.99
CA GLU A 147 30.11 -16.34 5.26
C GLU A 147 29.52 -17.59 5.96
N TYR A 148 28.46 -17.38 6.74
CA TYR A 148 27.77 -18.45 7.45
C TYR A 148 26.53 -18.95 6.70
N GLY A 149 26.17 -18.27 5.60
CA GLY A 149 25.00 -18.60 4.80
C GLY A 149 23.69 -18.40 5.56
N LEU A 150 23.67 -17.45 6.50
CA LEU A 150 22.53 -17.22 7.39
C LEU A 150 21.87 -15.88 7.07
N ILE A 151 20.58 -15.93 6.76
CA ILE A 151 19.73 -14.76 6.52
C ILE A 151 18.54 -14.86 7.47
N GLU A 152 18.26 -13.79 8.20
CA GLU A 152 17.05 -13.63 9.00
C GLU A 152 16.41 -12.28 8.66
N ALA A 153 15.15 -12.29 8.26
CA ALA A 153 14.42 -11.10 7.87
C ALA A 153 12.97 -11.18 8.34
N GLU A 154 12.36 -10.01 8.52
CA GLU A 154 10.94 -9.84 8.75
C GLU A 154 10.31 -9.08 7.57
N VAL A 155 9.07 -9.41 7.26
CA VAL A 155 8.28 -8.70 6.25
C VAL A 155 6.89 -8.41 6.80
N GLU A 156 6.43 -7.17 6.66
CA GLU A 156 5.08 -6.78 7.08
C GLU A 156 4.03 -7.65 6.38
N GLY A 157 3.19 -8.31 7.18
CA GLY A 157 2.19 -9.24 6.72
C GLY A 157 0.79 -8.62 6.58
N SER A 158 -0.19 -9.46 6.23
CA SER A 158 -1.60 -9.09 6.33
C SER A 158 -2.18 -9.28 7.73
N LYS A 159 -1.38 -9.84 8.65
CA LYS A 159 -1.70 -10.03 10.07
C LYS A 159 -1.06 -8.90 10.88
N GLU A 160 -1.49 -8.73 12.12
CA GLU A 160 -0.89 -7.76 13.05
C GLU A 160 0.60 -8.05 13.28
N ASP A 161 1.01 -9.32 13.18
CA ASP A 161 2.41 -9.74 13.28
C ASP A 161 3.11 -9.84 11.91
N SER A 162 4.37 -9.39 11.87
CA SER A 162 5.27 -9.57 10.74
C SER A 162 5.56 -11.05 10.46
N TYR A 163 5.67 -11.41 9.18
CA TYR A 163 6.14 -12.73 8.79
C TYR A 163 7.65 -12.81 8.93
N LYS A 164 8.14 -13.95 9.42
CA LYS A 164 9.56 -14.23 9.59
C LYS A 164 10.07 -15.05 8.42
N ILE A 165 11.25 -14.73 7.93
CA ILE A 165 11.99 -15.47 6.92
C ILE A 165 13.35 -15.81 7.52
N LYS A 166 13.73 -17.08 7.48
CA LYS A 166 15.08 -17.49 7.85
C LYS A 166 15.62 -18.53 6.88
N ILE A 167 16.80 -18.26 6.35
CA ILE A 167 17.51 -19.11 5.40
C ILE A 167 18.85 -19.50 6.03
N ASN A 168 19.15 -20.79 6.07
CA ASN A 168 20.44 -21.30 6.48
C ASN A 168 20.96 -22.25 5.40
N SER A 169 21.91 -21.80 4.59
CA SER A 169 22.42 -22.59 3.47
C SER A 169 23.30 -23.77 3.91
N LYS A 170 23.99 -23.67 5.06
CA LYS A 170 24.77 -24.77 5.62
C LYS A 170 23.88 -25.93 6.08
N LYS A 171 22.74 -25.60 6.70
CA LYS A 171 21.73 -26.59 7.12
C LYS A 171 20.71 -26.92 6.03
N LYS A 172 20.73 -26.19 4.90
CA LYS A 172 19.77 -26.29 3.79
C LYS A 172 18.31 -26.13 4.24
N ILE A 173 18.07 -25.17 5.13
CA ILE A 173 16.73 -24.90 5.68
C ILE A 173 16.27 -23.53 5.20
N LEU A 174 15.06 -23.47 4.65
CA LEU A 174 14.32 -22.25 4.36
C LEU A 174 13.03 -22.27 5.19
N THR A 175 12.94 -21.37 6.14
CA THR A 175 11.78 -21.20 7.02
C THR A 175 11.01 -19.93 6.68
N HIS A 176 9.70 -20.03 6.54
CA HIS A 176 8.84 -18.86 6.36
C HIS A 176 7.39 -19.13 6.77
N ASN A 177 6.77 -18.20 7.50
CA ASN A 177 5.46 -18.41 8.11
C ASN A 177 4.29 -17.68 7.41
N CYS A 178 4.46 -17.17 6.18
CA CYS A 178 3.31 -16.58 5.47
C CYS A 178 2.35 -17.66 4.95
N HIS A 179 1.06 -17.37 4.92
CA HIS A 179 0.03 -18.34 4.54
C HIS A 179 0.24 -18.97 3.15
N ASP A 180 0.58 -18.19 2.10
CA ASP A 180 0.87 -18.75 0.76
C ASP A 180 2.04 -19.74 0.81
N PHE A 181 3.03 -19.49 1.68
CA PHE A 181 4.17 -20.37 1.82
C PHE A 181 3.82 -21.66 2.55
N ILE A 182 3.18 -21.56 3.71
CA ILE A 182 2.79 -22.70 4.56
C ILE A 182 1.90 -23.67 3.79
N GLU A 183 0.83 -23.15 3.17
CA GLU A 183 -0.21 -24.00 2.56
C GLU A 183 0.22 -24.67 1.26
N ARG A 184 1.20 -24.09 0.55
CA ARG A 184 1.50 -24.49 -0.83
C ARG A 184 2.95 -24.41 -1.22
N ARG A 185 3.62 -23.28 -1.01
CA ARG A 185 4.96 -23.08 -1.61
C ARG A 185 6.04 -23.93 -0.97
N SER A 186 5.93 -24.24 0.31
CA SER A 186 6.83 -25.15 1.00
C SER A 186 6.79 -26.54 0.37
N ILE A 187 5.58 -27.07 0.14
CA ILE A 187 5.33 -28.39 -0.46
C ILE A 187 5.89 -28.47 -1.88
N ASP A 188 5.60 -27.46 -2.71
CA ASP A 188 6.05 -27.42 -4.10
C ASP A 188 7.53 -27.02 -4.26
N LYS A 189 8.23 -26.72 -3.15
CA LYS A 189 9.57 -26.10 -3.12
C LYS A 189 9.68 -24.88 -4.04
N LYS A 190 8.65 -24.03 -3.99
CA LYS A 190 8.55 -22.75 -4.73
C LYS A 190 8.68 -21.58 -3.77
N PHE A 191 8.81 -20.38 -4.32
CA PHE A 191 8.83 -19.15 -3.54
C PHE A 191 7.47 -18.47 -3.53
N CYS A 192 7.09 -17.94 -2.37
CA CYS A 192 5.97 -16.99 -2.26
C CYS A 192 6.42 -15.59 -2.69
N LYS A 193 5.49 -14.65 -2.81
CA LYS A 193 5.80 -13.27 -3.19
C LYS A 193 6.86 -12.60 -2.29
N HIS A 194 6.90 -12.93 -1.00
CA HIS A 194 7.85 -12.34 -0.06
C HIS A 194 9.27 -12.86 -0.28
N LEU A 195 9.45 -14.17 -0.44
CA LEU A 195 10.76 -14.76 -0.72
C LEU A 195 11.33 -14.23 -2.03
N VAL A 196 10.51 -14.13 -3.07
CA VAL A 196 10.94 -13.55 -4.35
C VAL A 196 11.40 -12.11 -4.17
N LYS A 197 10.64 -11.30 -3.42
CA LYS A 197 11.02 -9.92 -3.14
C LYS A 197 12.31 -9.83 -2.33
N LEU A 198 12.48 -10.70 -1.33
CA LEU A 198 13.73 -10.80 -0.57
C LEU A 198 14.93 -11.09 -1.48
N PHE A 199 14.82 -12.06 -2.40
CA PHE A 199 15.91 -12.36 -3.33
C PHE A 199 16.21 -11.20 -4.30
N LEU A 200 15.21 -10.41 -4.69
CA LEU A 200 15.44 -9.19 -5.47
C LEU A 200 16.22 -8.13 -4.64
N LEU A 201 15.86 -7.94 -3.37
CA LEU A 201 16.57 -7.03 -2.46
C LEU A 201 18.01 -7.50 -2.18
N LEU A 202 18.20 -8.79 -1.95
CA LEU A 202 19.53 -9.37 -1.73
C LEU A 202 20.42 -9.21 -2.97
N LYS A 203 19.86 -9.36 -4.18
CA LYS A 203 20.60 -9.12 -5.42
C LYS A 203 21.10 -7.69 -5.51
N GLU A 204 20.27 -6.71 -5.18
CA GLU A 204 20.67 -5.29 -5.18
C GLU A 204 21.79 -5.01 -4.17
N ASN A 205 21.82 -5.74 -3.04
CA ASN A 205 22.86 -5.62 -2.04
C ASN A 205 24.18 -6.34 -2.43
N ASN A 206 24.09 -7.61 -2.82
CA ASN A 206 25.21 -8.43 -3.28
C ASN A 206 24.72 -9.52 -4.25
N GLU A 207 24.88 -9.26 -5.55
CA GLU A 207 24.43 -10.16 -6.61
C GLU A 207 25.14 -11.52 -6.59
N ASN A 208 26.46 -11.55 -6.36
CA ASN A 208 27.24 -12.79 -6.37
C ASN A 208 26.80 -13.75 -5.26
N PHE A 209 26.71 -13.26 -4.02
CA PHE A 209 26.23 -14.06 -2.90
C PHE A 209 24.80 -14.58 -3.15
N THR A 210 23.94 -13.73 -3.69
CA THR A 210 22.55 -14.09 -3.97
C THR A 210 22.44 -15.16 -5.05
N LEU A 211 23.27 -15.07 -6.09
CA LEU A 211 23.41 -16.08 -7.14
C LEU A 211 23.90 -17.41 -6.59
N GLU A 212 24.95 -17.39 -5.78
CA GLU A 212 25.49 -18.59 -5.13
C GLU A 212 24.45 -19.27 -4.25
N LEU A 213 23.68 -18.49 -3.48
CA LEU A 213 22.60 -19.01 -2.65
C LEU A 213 21.47 -19.63 -3.48
N LEU A 214 21.00 -18.95 -4.53
CA LEU A 214 19.98 -19.49 -5.44
C LEU A 214 20.44 -20.76 -6.13
N ASN A 215 21.70 -20.80 -6.59
CA ASN A 215 22.31 -21.98 -7.18
C ASN A 215 22.40 -23.13 -6.18
N ASN A 216 22.78 -22.86 -4.93
CA ASN A 216 22.85 -23.86 -3.88
C ASN A 216 21.48 -24.50 -3.61
N ILE A 217 20.43 -23.67 -3.55
CA ILE A 217 19.04 -24.13 -3.41
C ILE A 217 18.62 -24.94 -4.63
N ALA A 218 18.88 -24.46 -5.85
CA ALA A 218 18.42 -25.11 -7.08
C ALA A 218 19.12 -26.45 -7.34
N SER A 219 20.45 -26.49 -7.20
CA SER A 219 21.28 -27.68 -7.46
C SER A 219 21.05 -28.81 -6.46
N SER A 220 20.63 -28.48 -5.24
CA SER A 220 20.38 -29.46 -4.17
C SER A 220 18.95 -29.39 -3.62
N ILE A 221 17.97 -29.03 -4.47
CA ILE A 221 16.59 -28.74 -4.03
C ILE A 221 15.94 -29.86 -3.23
N ASN A 222 16.27 -31.12 -3.52
CA ASN A 222 15.74 -32.28 -2.80
C ASN A 222 16.26 -32.39 -1.37
N GLU A 223 17.47 -31.89 -1.11
CA GLU A 223 18.10 -31.85 0.22
C GLU A 223 17.68 -30.62 1.02
N TRP A 224 17.12 -29.60 0.37
CA TRP A 224 16.59 -28.43 1.05
C TRP A 224 15.23 -28.71 1.70
N GLU A 225 15.10 -28.33 2.97
CA GLU A 225 13.88 -28.38 3.75
C GLU A 225 13.20 -27.01 3.75
N PHE A 226 11.95 -26.98 3.28
CA PHE A 226 11.11 -25.78 3.26
C PHE A 226 10.06 -25.94 4.36
N THR A 227 10.20 -25.21 5.46
CA THR A 227 9.36 -25.39 6.65
C THR A 227 8.68 -24.09 7.07
N SER A 228 7.54 -24.22 7.76
CA SER A 228 6.75 -23.09 8.28
C SER A 228 7.23 -22.61 9.64
#